data_AF-A0A660A729-F1
#
_entry.id   AF-A0A660A729-F1
#
_cell.length_a   1.000
_cell.length_b   1.000
_cell.length_c   1.000
_cell.angle_alpha   90.00
_cell.angle_beta   90.00
_cell.angle_gamma   90.00
#
_symmetry.space_group_name_H-M   'P 1'
#
loop_
_entity.id
_entity.type
_entity.pdbx_description
1 polymer ?
#
loop_
_entity_poly.entity_id
_entity_poly.type
_entity_poly.pdbx_seq_one_letter_code
_entity_poly.pdbx_strand_id
1 'polypeptide(L)'
;AQIYKFDLLTGMVGEFDELQGIMGEKYALLSGEDAAVATAIREHYLPDAAEGALPETKVGAVLALADKLDTLLSFFSVGLIPSGSNDPYALRRATQGIVRILDHFGWRIPMDKLVDSLYDLSFDSLTYANKADVMSFIRARVDKMMGKAVPKDIREAVLESSTFVVP
;
A
#
# COMPACT_ATOMS: atom_id res chain seq x y z
N ALA A 1 4.83 10.27 13.79
CA ALA A 1 5.65 10.18 12.56
C ALA A 1 7.17 10.32 12.79
N GLN A 2 7.67 10.57 14.01
CA GLN A 2 9.10 10.91 14.21
C GLN A 2 10.10 9.80 13.83
N ILE A 3 9.68 8.53 13.84
CA ILE A 3 10.51 7.35 13.50
C ILE A 3 10.02 6.63 12.25
N TYR A 4 9.24 7.30 11.39
CA TYR A 4 8.78 6.72 10.12
C TYR A 4 9.87 6.89 9.06
N LYS A 5 10.28 5.79 8.42
CA LYS A 5 11.32 5.71 7.37
C LYS A 5 12.65 6.42 7.72
N PHE A 6 12.97 6.53 9.01
CA PHE A 6 14.16 7.25 9.49
C PHE A 6 15.46 6.55 9.11
N ASP A 7 15.41 5.24 8.87
CA ASP A 7 16.52 4.42 8.43
C ASP A 7 17.05 4.83 7.05
N LEU A 8 16.22 5.44 6.21
CA LEU A 8 16.62 6.01 4.92
C LEU A 8 17.67 7.11 5.03
N LEU A 9 17.77 7.77 6.19
CA LEU A 9 18.74 8.83 6.45
C LEU A 9 20.08 8.28 6.98
N THR A 10 20.20 6.97 7.13
CA THR A 10 21.39 6.32 7.70
C THR A 10 22.36 5.90 6.60
N GLY A 11 23.66 6.01 6.88
CA GLY A 11 24.70 5.62 5.92
C GLY A 11 24.59 4.16 5.48
N MET A 12 24.11 3.27 6.37
CA MET A 12 23.90 1.85 6.07
C MET A 12 22.94 1.63 4.91
N VAL A 13 21.77 2.28 4.91
CA VAL A 13 20.78 2.13 3.83
C VAL A 13 21.24 2.86 2.56
N GLY A 14 22.02 3.94 2.70
CA GLY A 14 22.64 4.60 1.54
C GLY A 14 23.65 3.72 0.80
N GLU A 15 24.34 2.82 1.51
CA GLU A 15 25.29 1.87 0.92
C GLU A 15 24.64 0.54 0.51
N PHE A 16 23.59 0.11 1.22
CA PHE A 16 22.91 -1.19 1.05
C PHE A 16 21.39 -1.00 1.10
N ASP A 17 20.74 -0.92 -0.07
CA ASP A 17 19.30 -0.70 -0.17
C ASP A 17 18.48 -1.87 0.39
N GLU A 18 19.02 -3.09 0.35
CA GLU A 18 18.42 -4.29 0.92
C GLU A 18 18.23 -4.24 2.44
N LEU A 19 18.91 -3.31 3.12
CA LEU A 19 18.82 -3.14 4.57
C LEU A 19 17.68 -2.21 5.01
N GLN A 20 16.94 -1.64 4.06
CA GLN A 20 15.75 -0.84 4.33
C GLN A 20 14.73 -1.63 5.17
N GLY A 21 14.14 -0.96 6.17
CA GLY A 21 13.24 -1.54 7.15
C GLY A 21 13.93 -2.39 8.21
N ILE A 22 14.89 -3.24 7.82
CA ILE A 22 15.68 -4.06 8.75
C ILE A 22 16.45 -3.16 9.70
N MET A 23 17.17 -2.16 9.18
CA MET A 23 17.93 -1.24 10.02
C MET A 23 17.03 -0.34 10.85
N GLY A 24 15.87 0.07 10.31
CA GLY A 24 14.85 0.80 11.06
C GLY A 24 14.38 0.06 12.30
N GLU A 25 14.07 -1.23 12.17
CA GLU A 25 13.72 -2.08 13.32
C GLU A 25 14.88 -2.19 14.32
N LYS A 26 16.11 -2.46 13.86
CA LYS A 26 17.27 -2.58 14.76
C LYS A 26 17.52 -1.28 15.53
N TYR A 27 17.48 -0.14 14.86
CA TYR A 27 17.71 1.15 15.49
C TYR A 27 16.57 1.53 16.45
N ALA A 28 15.32 1.21 16.12
CA ALA A 28 14.18 1.44 17.03
C ALA A 28 14.32 0.61 18.32
N LEU A 29 14.66 -0.69 18.20
CA LEU A 29 14.90 -1.55 19.37
C LEU A 29 16.05 -1.04 20.24
N LEU A 30 17.16 -0.61 19.63
CA LEU A 30 18.31 -0.04 20.35
C LEU A 30 17.96 1.28 21.05
N SER A 31 16.98 2.02 20.52
CA SER A 31 16.46 3.27 21.11
C SER A 31 15.44 3.03 22.23
N GLY A 32 15.11 1.77 22.53
CA GLY A 32 14.18 1.40 23.60
C GLY A 32 12.71 1.43 23.18
N GLU A 33 12.40 1.46 21.89
CA GLU A 33 11.04 1.36 21.39
C GLU A 33 10.43 -0.03 21.65
N ASP A 34 9.09 -0.07 21.69
CA ASP A 34 8.35 -1.32 21.83
C ASP A 34 8.63 -2.27 20.65
N ALA A 35 8.73 -3.57 20.92
CA ALA A 35 9.04 -4.56 19.90
C ALA A 35 8.00 -4.59 18.77
N ALA A 36 6.72 -4.41 19.06
CA ALA A 36 5.67 -4.37 18.05
C ALA A 36 5.79 -3.12 17.15
N VAL A 37 6.23 -1.99 17.72
CA VAL A 37 6.51 -0.77 16.96
C VAL A 37 7.70 -0.98 16.03
N ALA A 38 8.80 -1.52 16.56
CA ALA A 38 10.00 -1.79 15.77
C ALA A 38 9.73 -2.78 14.62
N THR A 39 8.98 -3.86 14.88
CA THR A 39 8.57 -4.79 13.83
C THR A 39 7.67 -4.11 12.79
N ALA A 40 6.74 -3.25 13.19
CA ALA A 40 5.91 -2.49 12.24
C ALA A 40 6.74 -1.52 11.37
N ILE A 41 7.84 -0.95 11.89
CA ILE A 41 8.78 -0.13 11.11
C ILE A 41 9.42 -0.96 9.99
N ARG A 42 9.81 -2.20 10.27
CA ARG A 42 10.32 -3.10 9.23
C ARG A 42 9.24 -3.49 8.23
N GLU A 43 8.09 -3.91 8.75
CA GLU A 43 7.05 -4.54 7.93
C GLU A 43 6.30 -3.55 7.02
N HIS A 44 6.27 -2.24 7.31
CA HIS A 44 5.49 -1.32 6.49
C HIS A 44 5.99 -1.22 5.03
N TYR A 45 7.26 -1.54 4.80
CA TYR A 45 7.81 -1.61 3.45
C TYR A 45 7.21 -2.78 2.64
N LEU A 46 6.76 -3.85 3.32
CA LEU A 46 6.26 -5.07 2.68
C LEU A 46 4.84 -4.92 2.11
N PRO A 47 4.49 -5.64 1.03
CA PRO A 47 5.44 -6.28 0.11
C PRO A 47 6.20 -5.22 -0.72
N ASP A 48 7.48 -5.46 -0.91
CA ASP A 48 8.43 -4.67 -1.69
C ASP A 48 8.48 -5.12 -3.18
N ALA A 49 8.15 -6.38 -3.44
CA ALA A 49 8.05 -6.98 -4.77
C ALA A 49 6.64 -7.53 -5.04
N ALA A 50 6.31 -7.78 -6.32
CA ALA A 50 4.98 -8.24 -6.75
C ALA A 50 4.51 -9.50 -6.00
N GLU A 51 5.40 -10.47 -5.84
CA GLU A 51 5.19 -11.72 -5.09
C GLU A 51 6.05 -11.75 -3.80
N GLY A 52 6.44 -10.58 -3.30
CA GLY A 52 7.25 -10.45 -2.09
C GLY A 52 6.49 -10.90 -0.83
N ALA A 53 7.24 -11.03 0.27
CA ALA A 53 6.70 -11.35 1.58
C ALA A 53 5.67 -10.29 2.01
N LEU A 54 4.68 -10.72 2.79
CA LEU A 54 3.66 -9.84 3.35
C LEU A 54 4.00 -9.53 4.81
N PRO A 55 3.53 -8.40 5.37
CA PRO A 55 3.56 -8.17 6.81
C PRO A 55 2.93 -9.34 7.57
N GLU A 56 3.56 -9.81 8.64
CA GLU A 56 3.01 -10.88 9.46
C GLU A 56 2.17 -10.33 10.61
N THR A 57 2.51 -9.12 11.09
CA THR A 57 1.78 -8.47 12.18
C THR A 57 0.65 -7.59 11.67
N LYS A 58 -0.45 -7.50 12.44
CA LYS A 58 -1.57 -6.59 12.11
C LYS A 58 -1.15 -5.12 12.14
N VAL A 59 -0.25 -4.74 13.05
CA VAL A 59 0.22 -3.35 13.18
C VAL A 59 1.08 -2.98 11.96
N GLY A 60 2.02 -3.85 11.58
CA GLY A 60 2.81 -3.69 10.36
C GLY A 60 1.95 -3.68 9.11
N ALA A 61 0.95 -4.55 9.02
CA ALA A 61 0.00 -4.59 7.90
C ALA A 61 -0.82 -3.30 7.75
N VAL A 62 -1.36 -2.77 8.85
CA VAL A 62 -2.09 -1.49 8.83
C VAL A 62 -1.16 -0.35 8.39
N LEU A 63 0.06 -0.30 8.92
CA LEU A 63 1.04 0.72 8.54
C LEU A 63 1.46 0.59 7.07
N ALA A 64 1.65 -0.63 6.57
CA ALA A 64 1.95 -0.91 5.17
C ALA A 64 0.81 -0.45 4.24
N LEU A 65 -0.44 -0.70 4.62
CA LEU A 65 -1.61 -0.22 3.87
C LEU A 65 -1.65 1.30 3.82
N ALA A 66 -1.47 1.96 4.97
CA ALA A 66 -1.45 3.42 5.04
C ALA A 66 -0.35 4.02 4.15
N ASP A 67 0.86 3.47 4.21
CA ASP A 67 2.01 3.91 3.41
C ASP A 67 1.75 3.81 1.90
N LYS A 68 1.21 2.66 1.47
CA LYS A 68 0.95 2.37 0.06
C LYS A 68 -0.24 3.17 -0.47
N LEU A 69 -1.28 3.39 0.34
CA LEU A 69 -2.40 4.24 -0.01
C LEU A 69 -1.96 5.69 -0.13
N ASP A 70 -1.20 6.22 0.83
CA ASP A 70 -0.71 7.60 0.76
C ASP A 70 0.16 7.83 -0.48
N THR A 71 1.05 6.89 -0.79
CA THR A 71 1.86 6.94 -2.02
C THR A 71 0.97 6.94 -3.26
N LEU A 72 -0.01 6.04 -3.34
CA LEU A 72 -0.93 5.95 -4.48
C LEU A 72 -1.71 7.25 -4.68
N LEU A 73 -2.34 7.75 -3.61
CA LEU A 73 -3.17 8.94 -3.64
C LEU A 73 -2.35 10.19 -3.96
N SER A 74 -1.20 10.36 -3.30
CA SER A 74 -0.33 11.52 -3.50
C SER A 74 0.17 11.64 -4.94
N PHE A 75 0.62 10.54 -5.54
CA PHE A 75 1.12 10.56 -6.93
C PHE A 75 0.01 10.82 -7.95
N PHE A 76 -1.17 10.23 -7.75
CA PHE A 76 -2.32 10.50 -8.61
C PHE A 76 -2.74 11.96 -8.51
N SER A 77 -2.64 12.56 -7.33
CA SER A 77 -3.04 13.95 -7.09
C SER A 77 -2.20 14.98 -7.85
N VAL A 78 -0.92 14.65 -8.12
CA VAL A 78 -0.01 15.47 -8.93
C VAL A 78 0.04 15.05 -10.40
N GLY A 79 -0.87 14.18 -10.85
CA GLY A 79 -0.98 13.75 -12.25
C GLY A 79 0.05 12.71 -12.69
N LEU A 80 0.81 12.10 -11.77
CA LEU A 80 1.79 11.05 -12.07
C LEU A 80 1.12 9.67 -12.19
N ILE A 81 0.16 9.58 -13.10
CA ILE A 81 -0.63 8.36 -13.32
C ILE A 81 0.14 7.43 -14.28
N PRO A 82 0.41 6.16 -13.91
CA PRO A 82 1.18 5.25 -14.76
C PRO A 82 0.46 4.93 -16.07
N SER A 83 1.08 5.26 -17.20
CA SER A 83 0.61 4.90 -18.55
C SER A 83 1.35 3.66 -19.09
N GLY A 84 0.67 2.84 -19.90
CA GLY A 84 1.27 1.65 -20.52
C GLY A 84 1.70 0.55 -19.54
N SER A 85 2.71 -0.25 -19.90
CA SER A 85 3.22 -1.35 -19.06
C SER A 85 4.26 -0.90 -18.02
N ASN A 86 4.84 0.29 -18.17
CA ASN A 86 5.92 0.77 -17.31
C ASN A 86 5.39 1.28 -15.96
N ASP A 87 6.04 0.93 -14.85
CA ASP A 87 5.65 1.27 -13.48
C ASP A 87 6.77 2.06 -12.78
N PRO A 88 7.10 3.27 -13.27
CA PRO A 88 8.29 4.03 -12.85
C PRO A 88 8.26 4.43 -11.37
N TYR A 89 7.06 4.61 -10.82
CA TYR A 89 6.83 5.03 -9.43
C TYR A 89 6.33 3.90 -8.53
N ALA A 90 6.43 2.65 -9.00
CA ALA A 90 5.99 1.47 -8.25
C ALA A 90 4.50 1.46 -7.85
N LEU A 91 3.64 2.30 -8.45
CA LEU A 91 2.24 2.43 -8.03
C LEU A 91 1.44 1.16 -8.29
N ARG A 92 1.73 0.44 -9.40
CA ARG A 92 1.10 -0.88 -9.65
C ARG A 92 1.50 -1.87 -8.58
N ARG A 93 2.78 -1.90 -8.19
CA ARG A 93 3.27 -2.76 -7.11
C ARG A 93 2.66 -2.39 -5.76
N ALA A 94 2.59 -1.10 -5.42
CA ALA A 94 1.96 -0.62 -4.20
C ALA A 94 0.49 -1.03 -4.11
N THR A 95 -0.27 -0.85 -5.20
CA THR A 95 -1.70 -1.23 -5.25
C THR A 95 -1.89 -2.74 -5.20
N GLN A 96 -1.01 -3.52 -5.85
CA GLN A 96 -1.01 -4.97 -5.70
C GLN A 96 -0.73 -5.39 -4.25
N GLY A 97 0.19 -4.70 -3.57
CA GLY A 97 0.50 -4.93 -2.17
C GLY A 97 -0.71 -4.68 -1.27
N ILE A 98 -1.46 -3.59 -1.49
CA ILE A 98 -2.72 -3.32 -0.77
C ILE A 98 -3.68 -4.49 -0.88
N VAL A 99 -3.94 -4.93 -2.12
CA VAL A 99 -4.88 -6.03 -2.40
C VAL A 99 -4.42 -7.34 -1.74
N ARG A 100 -3.13 -7.69 -1.86
CA ARG A 100 -2.58 -8.91 -1.25
C ARG A 100 -2.60 -8.89 0.28
N ILE A 101 -2.36 -7.73 0.91
CA ILE A 101 -2.44 -7.60 2.37
C ILE A 101 -3.88 -7.82 2.84
N LEU A 102 -4.85 -7.19 2.19
CA LEU A 102 -6.26 -7.34 2.54
C LEU A 102 -6.73 -8.80 2.43
N ASP A 103 -6.39 -9.46 1.33
CA ASP A 103 -6.68 -10.89 1.10
C ASP A 103 -5.99 -11.78 2.16
N HIS A 104 -4.68 -11.59 2.38
CA HIS A 104 -3.91 -12.39 3.35
C HIS A 104 -4.46 -12.35 4.77
N PHE A 105 -4.91 -11.17 5.23
CA PHE A 105 -5.51 -11.00 6.54
C PHE A 105 -7.03 -11.24 6.57
N GLY A 106 -7.66 -11.55 5.44
CA GLY A 106 -9.11 -11.72 5.31
C GLY A 106 -9.91 -10.46 5.63
N TRP A 107 -9.33 -9.27 5.40
CA TRP A 107 -9.94 -7.99 5.73
C TRP A 107 -10.90 -7.53 4.63
N ARG A 108 -12.18 -7.64 4.93
CA ARG A 108 -13.27 -7.20 4.05
C ARG A 108 -13.55 -5.72 4.25
N ILE A 109 -12.77 -4.88 3.58
CA ILE A 109 -12.90 -3.43 3.63
C ILE A 109 -13.60 -2.92 2.36
N PRO A 110 -14.72 -2.18 2.47
CA PRO A 110 -15.31 -1.45 1.35
C PRO A 110 -14.36 -0.36 0.86
N MET A 111 -13.69 -0.62 -0.26
CA MET A 111 -12.60 0.21 -0.76
C MET A 111 -13.11 1.55 -1.29
N ASP A 112 -14.31 1.56 -1.87
CA ASP A 112 -15.05 2.77 -2.22
C ASP A 112 -15.20 3.70 -1.02
N LYS A 113 -15.70 3.20 0.11
CA LYS A 113 -15.90 4.00 1.33
C LYS A 113 -14.58 4.42 1.98
N LEU A 114 -13.57 3.55 1.95
CA LEU A 114 -12.25 3.87 2.46
C LEU A 114 -11.65 5.02 1.66
N VAL A 115 -11.64 4.91 0.34
CA VAL A 115 -11.12 5.96 -0.55
C VAL A 115 -11.94 7.23 -0.41
N ASP A 116 -13.28 7.15 -0.32
CA ASP A 116 -14.12 8.32 -0.02
C ASP A 116 -13.65 9.05 1.24
N SER A 117 -13.48 8.31 2.33
CA SER A 117 -13.07 8.87 3.62
C SER A 117 -11.66 9.48 3.56
N LEU A 118 -10.75 8.90 2.78
CA LEU A 118 -9.40 9.44 2.60
C LEU A 118 -9.41 10.75 1.79
N TYR A 119 -10.26 10.87 0.79
CA TYR A 119 -10.40 12.10 -0.01
C TYR A 119 -11.06 13.26 0.73
N ASP A 120 -11.82 12.96 1.80
CA ASP A 120 -12.38 13.98 2.68
C ASP A 120 -11.34 14.55 3.67
N LEU A 121 -10.14 13.96 3.74
CA LEU A 121 -9.04 14.50 4.54
C LEU A 121 -8.50 15.79 3.92
N SER A 122 -8.28 16.78 4.79
CA SER A 122 -7.64 18.04 4.44
C SER A 122 -6.22 18.05 4.99
N PHE A 123 -5.26 18.40 4.14
CA PHE A 123 -3.87 18.62 4.54
C PHE A 123 -3.43 20.03 4.09
N ASP A 124 -2.50 20.63 4.83
CA ASP A 124 -2.03 21.99 4.57
C ASP A 124 -1.24 22.11 3.25
N SER A 125 -0.58 21.03 2.83
CA SER A 125 0.40 21.04 1.72
C SER A 125 -0.05 20.30 0.45
N LEU A 126 -1.10 19.47 0.54
CA LEU A 126 -1.59 18.68 -0.59
C LEU A 126 -3.08 18.36 -0.39
N THR A 127 -3.84 18.29 -1.48
CA THR A 127 -5.20 17.73 -1.47
C THR A 127 -5.24 16.54 -2.42
N TYR A 128 -5.92 15.46 -2.01
CA TYR A 128 -6.06 14.32 -2.89
C TYR A 128 -6.94 14.65 -4.11
N ALA A 129 -6.51 14.29 -5.32
CA ALA A 129 -7.23 14.50 -6.58
C ALA A 129 -7.27 13.21 -7.44
N ASN A 130 -7.98 13.24 -8.56
CA ASN A 130 -8.08 12.12 -9.53
C ASN A 130 -8.65 10.80 -8.97
N LYS A 131 -9.66 10.90 -8.10
CA LYS A 131 -10.32 9.76 -7.42
C LYS A 131 -10.82 8.65 -8.35
N ALA A 132 -11.40 9.03 -9.49
CA ALA A 132 -11.92 8.07 -10.47
C ALA A 132 -10.80 7.18 -11.03
N ASP A 133 -9.63 7.78 -11.32
CA ASP A 133 -8.47 7.05 -11.82
C ASP A 133 -7.88 6.14 -10.74
N VAL A 134 -7.80 6.60 -9.49
CA VAL A 134 -7.37 5.76 -8.35
C VAL A 134 -8.25 4.53 -8.23
N MET A 135 -9.57 4.70 -8.21
CA MET A 135 -10.51 3.59 -8.07
C MET A 135 -10.44 2.63 -9.26
N SER A 136 -10.29 3.15 -10.48
CA SER A 136 -10.04 2.33 -11.68
C SER A 136 -8.77 1.48 -11.51
N PHE A 137 -7.71 2.09 -10.98
CA PHE A 137 -6.43 1.42 -10.77
C PHE A 137 -6.50 0.30 -9.73
N ILE A 138 -7.24 0.50 -8.63
CA ILE A 138 -7.46 -0.55 -7.62
C ILE A 138 -8.31 -1.70 -8.20
N ARG A 139 -9.41 -1.39 -8.89
CA ARG A 139 -10.25 -2.40 -9.54
C ARG A 139 -9.46 -3.29 -10.50
N ALA A 140 -8.56 -2.69 -11.29
CA ALA A 140 -7.70 -3.44 -12.21
C ALA A 140 -6.74 -4.42 -11.49
N ARG A 141 -6.38 -4.18 -10.22
CA ARG A 141 -5.56 -5.12 -9.43
C ARG A 141 -6.38 -6.24 -8.81
N VAL A 142 -7.59 -5.93 -8.35
CA VAL A 142 -8.52 -6.96 -7.86
C VAL A 142 -8.93 -7.90 -9.01
N ASP A 143 -9.20 -7.38 -10.21
CA ASP A 143 -9.45 -8.21 -11.41
C ASP A 143 -8.29 -9.17 -11.69
N LYS A 144 -7.06 -8.65 -11.64
CA LYS A 144 -5.85 -9.46 -11.83
C LYS A 144 -5.70 -10.53 -10.76
N MET A 145 -6.01 -10.23 -9.50
CA MET A 145 -5.95 -11.17 -8.38
C MET A 145 -6.94 -12.32 -8.55
N MET A 146 -8.20 -12.02 -8.90
CA MET A 146 -9.23 -13.04 -9.17
C MET A 146 -8.81 -14.00 -10.31
N GLY A 147 -8.01 -13.49 -11.25
CA GLY A 147 -7.39 -14.30 -12.29
C GLY A 147 -8.40 -14.92 -13.26
N LYS A 148 -7.94 -15.89 -14.05
CA LYS A 148 -8.75 -16.54 -15.09
C LYS A 148 -9.70 -17.63 -14.56
N ALA A 149 -9.55 -18.02 -13.30
CA ALA A 149 -10.37 -19.07 -12.67
C ALA A 149 -11.81 -18.59 -12.42
N VAL A 150 -11.99 -17.29 -12.17
CA VAL A 150 -13.32 -16.67 -12.02
C VAL A 150 -13.84 -16.24 -13.39
N PRO A 151 -15.09 -16.58 -13.78
CA PRO A 151 -15.69 -16.14 -15.05
C PRO A 151 -15.70 -14.61 -15.21
N LYS A 152 -15.54 -14.13 -16.45
CA LYS A 152 -15.37 -12.69 -16.74
C LYS A 152 -16.58 -11.86 -16.30
N ASP A 153 -17.77 -12.34 -16.57
CA ASP A 153 -19.05 -11.73 -16.17
C ASP A 153 -19.18 -11.59 -14.65
N ILE A 154 -18.74 -12.59 -13.89
CA ILE A 154 -18.71 -12.53 -12.42
C ILE A 154 -17.71 -11.49 -11.93
N ARG A 155 -16.51 -11.43 -12.53
CA ARG A 155 -15.51 -10.41 -12.17
C ARG A 155 -16.03 -9.00 -12.43
N GLU A 156 -16.62 -8.76 -13.60
CA GLU A 156 -17.22 -7.46 -13.97
C GLU A 156 -18.31 -7.06 -12.97
N ALA A 157 -19.23 -7.97 -12.64
CA ALA A 157 -20.30 -7.71 -11.67
C ALA A 157 -19.79 -7.33 -10.27
N VAL A 158 -18.72 -7.97 -9.79
CA VAL A 158 -18.11 -7.66 -8.48
C VAL A 158 -17.41 -6.29 -8.50
N LEU A 159 -16.71 -5.96 -9.60
CA LEU A 159 -15.97 -4.70 -9.73
C LEU A 159 -16.88 -3.48 -9.89
N GLU A 160 -18.07 -3.67 -10.47
CA GLU A 160 -19.10 -2.63 -10.66
C GLU A 160 -20.09 -2.53 -9.49
N SER A 161 -19.99 -3.40 -8.50
CA SER A 161 -20.82 -3.38 -7.30
C SER A 161 -20.80 -2.02 -6.60
N SER A 162 -21.95 -1.60 -6.07
CA SER A 162 -22.10 -0.41 -5.22
C SER A 162 -21.41 -0.51 -3.87
N THR A 163 -20.84 -1.69 -3.54
CA THR A 163 -19.94 -1.89 -2.40
C THR A 163 -18.78 -2.74 -2.90
N PHE A 164 -17.71 -2.07 -3.32
CA PHE A 164 -16.53 -2.73 -3.86
C PHE A 164 -15.63 -3.18 -2.72
N VAL A 165 -15.66 -4.48 -2.42
CA VAL A 165 -14.85 -5.11 -1.38
C VAL A 165 -13.76 -5.93 -2.06
N VAL A 166 -12.53 -5.82 -1.57
CA VAL A 166 -11.46 -6.76 -1.96
C VAL A 166 -11.84 -8.14 -1.40
N PRO A 167 -12.11 -9.14 -2.28
CA PRO A 167 -12.71 -10.41 -1.88
C PRO A 167 -11.80 -11.24 -0.99
#